data_AF-A0A8X8AK34-F1
#
_entry.id   AF-A0A8X8AK34-F1
#
_cell.length_a   1.000
_cell.length_b   1.000
_cell.length_c   1.000
_cell.angle_alpha   90.00
_cell.angle_beta   90.00
_cell.angle_gamma   90.00
#
_symmetry.space_group_name_H-M   'P 1'
#
loop_
_entity.id
_entity.type
_entity.pdbx_description
1 polymer ?
#
loop_
_entity_poly.entity_id
_entity_poly.type
_entity_poly.pdbx_seq_one_letter_code
_entity_poly.pdbx_strand_id
1 'polypeptide(L)'
;MTTKFIKATTLLQAPFEKVLQECHPDCIVADMFFPWATDTAAKFGIPRLVFHGTSNFALSAAECVRLYEPHKKVSSDSEPFVVPDLPGDIKLTKKQLPDYVRENAENDFSTFLKACKEAELRSFGVVLGSEICMSLQRLGT
;
A
#
# COMPACT_ATOMS: atom_id res chain seq x y z
N MET A 1 -7.20 -3.04 -18.31
CA MET A 1 -6.94 -4.41 -17.82
C MET A 1 -7.03 -4.47 -16.28
N THR A 2 -6.43 -3.50 -15.59
CA THR A 2 -6.34 -3.38 -14.12
C THR A 2 -7.69 -3.41 -13.39
N THR A 3 -8.73 -2.74 -13.89
CA THR A 3 -10.03 -2.64 -13.19
C THR A 3 -10.80 -3.96 -13.11
N LYS A 4 -10.70 -4.83 -14.13
CA LYS A 4 -11.37 -6.15 -14.11
C LYS A 4 -10.73 -7.09 -13.09
N PHE A 5 -9.39 -7.06 -13.01
CA PHE A 5 -8.65 -7.84 -12.04
C PHE A 5 -9.01 -7.41 -10.61
N ILE A 6 -8.97 -6.11 -10.32
CA ILE A 6 -9.37 -5.56 -9.01
C ILE A 6 -10.80 -5.96 -8.63
N LYS A 7 -11.75 -5.87 -9.58
CA LYS A 7 -13.13 -6.32 -9.31
C LYS A 7 -13.23 -7.82 -9.08
N ALA A 8 -12.39 -8.63 -9.73
CA ALA A 8 -12.37 -10.07 -9.48
C ALA A 8 -11.80 -10.38 -8.09
N THR A 9 -10.84 -9.61 -7.58
CA THR A 9 -10.28 -9.84 -6.24
C THR A 9 -11.30 -9.61 -5.12
N THR A 10 -12.31 -8.75 -5.32
CA THR A 10 -13.37 -8.55 -4.31
C THR A 10 -14.30 -9.76 -4.20
N LEU A 11 -14.45 -10.54 -5.29
CA LEU A 11 -15.25 -11.78 -5.27
C LEU A 11 -14.60 -12.88 -4.43
N LEU A 12 -13.31 -12.75 -4.09
CA LEU A 12 -12.60 -13.68 -3.21
C LEU A 12 -12.99 -13.51 -1.74
N GLN A 13 -13.63 -12.41 -1.35
CA GLN A 13 -14.00 -12.15 0.04
C GLN A 13 -14.89 -13.26 0.62
N ALA A 14 -16.00 -13.58 -0.04
CA ALA A 14 -16.95 -14.58 0.45
C ALA A 14 -16.32 -15.98 0.64
N PRO A 15 -15.59 -16.56 -0.33
CA PRO A 15 -14.91 -17.83 -0.10
C PRO A 15 -13.79 -17.73 0.95
N PHE A 16 -13.09 -16.59 1.05
CA PHE A 16 -12.09 -16.38 2.09
C PHE A 16 -12.72 -16.39 3.50
N GLU A 17 -13.86 -15.72 3.70
CA GLU A 17 -14.59 -15.73 4.96
C GLU A 17 -15.03 -17.14 5.38
N LYS A 18 -15.41 -18.00 4.42
CA LYS A 18 -15.74 -19.41 4.71
C LYS A 18 -14.52 -20.18 5.23
N VAL A 19 -13.36 -20.00 4.61
CA VAL A 19 -12.12 -20.64 5.08
C VAL A 19 -11.75 -20.17 6.48
N LEU A 20 -11.93 -18.88 6.80
CA LEU A 20 -11.68 -18.38 8.15
C LEU A 20 -12.60 -19.02 9.20
N GLN A 21 -13.87 -19.28 8.87
CA GLN A 21 -14.83 -19.98 9.74
C GLN A 21 -14.46 -21.43 9.99
N GLU A 22 -13.74 -22.07 9.07
CA GLU A 22 -13.33 -23.47 9.24
C GLU A 22 -12.00 -23.55 9.99
N CYS A 23 -11.01 -22.73 9.59
CA CYS A 23 -9.65 -22.83 10.08
C CYS A 23 -9.35 -22.06 11.36
N HIS A 24 -10.13 -21.02 11.70
CA HIS A 24 -9.93 -20.18 12.90
C HIS A 24 -8.47 -19.72 13.12
N PRO A 25 -7.83 -19.05 12.15
CA PRO A 25 -6.42 -18.68 12.27
C PRO A 25 -6.19 -17.56 13.30
N ASP A 26 -5.01 -17.56 13.93
CA ASP A 26 -4.61 -16.51 14.88
C ASP A 26 -4.25 -15.16 14.22
N CYS A 27 -3.92 -15.17 12.92
CA CYS A 27 -3.53 -13.98 12.18
C CYS A 27 -3.76 -14.16 10.67
N ILE A 28 -4.06 -13.06 9.98
CA ILE A 28 -4.16 -13.00 8.52
C ILE A 28 -2.99 -12.18 7.98
N VAL A 29 -2.24 -12.72 7.02
CA VAL A 29 -1.31 -11.94 6.19
C VAL A 29 -1.95 -11.82 4.82
N ALA A 30 -2.26 -10.59 4.40
CA ALA A 30 -2.94 -10.34 3.14
C ALA A 30 -2.30 -9.19 2.37
N ASP A 31 -2.25 -9.34 1.06
CA ASP A 31 -1.70 -8.35 0.14
C ASP A 31 -2.37 -6.97 0.29
N MET A 32 -1.61 -5.90 0.06
CA MET A 32 -2.10 -4.52 0.09
C MET A 32 -3.32 -4.28 -0.81
N PHE A 33 -3.44 -5.02 -1.92
CA PHE A 33 -4.54 -4.91 -2.87
C PHE A 33 -5.83 -5.63 -2.46
N PHE A 34 -5.89 -6.19 -1.24
CA PHE A 34 -7.12 -6.72 -0.66
C PHE A 34 -7.62 -5.85 0.49
N PRO A 35 -8.11 -4.61 0.25
CA PRO A 35 -8.56 -3.73 1.33
C PRO A 35 -9.69 -4.38 2.16
N TRP A 36 -10.57 -5.15 1.53
CA TRP A 36 -11.67 -5.90 2.16
C TRP A 36 -11.22 -6.91 3.22
N ALA A 37 -9.96 -7.37 3.17
CA ALA A 37 -9.45 -8.32 4.15
C ALA A 37 -9.28 -7.68 5.55
N THR A 38 -9.16 -6.35 5.66
CA THR A 38 -9.10 -5.67 6.97
C THR A 38 -10.46 -5.77 7.65
N ASP A 39 -11.54 -5.48 6.92
CA ASP A 39 -12.90 -5.53 7.45
C ASP A 39 -13.31 -6.98 7.75
N THR A 40 -12.89 -7.92 6.90
CA THR A 40 -13.06 -9.35 7.16
C THR A 40 -12.35 -9.77 8.44
N ALA A 41 -11.06 -9.43 8.60
CA ALA A 41 -10.30 -9.77 9.79
C ALA A 41 -10.95 -9.21 11.06
N ALA A 42 -11.39 -7.94 11.01
CA ALA A 42 -12.12 -7.30 12.11
C ALA A 42 -13.44 -8.03 12.45
N LYS A 43 -14.21 -8.47 11.43
CA LYS A 43 -15.45 -9.24 11.61
C LYS A 43 -15.24 -10.54 12.39
N PHE A 44 -14.09 -11.19 12.21
CA PHE A 44 -13.73 -12.43 12.90
C PHE A 44 -12.88 -12.20 14.16
N GLY A 45 -12.55 -10.96 14.50
CA GLY A 45 -11.68 -10.63 15.64
C GLY A 45 -10.23 -11.08 15.46
N ILE A 46 -9.76 -11.21 14.22
CA ILE A 46 -8.43 -11.71 13.87
C ILE A 46 -7.53 -10.51 13.49
N PRO A 47 -6.28 -10.41 13.98
CA PRO A 47 -5.36 -9.39 13.50
C PRO A 47 -4.98 -9.61 12.04
N ARG A 48 -4.97 -8.53 11.26
CA ARG A 48 -4.46 -8.52 9.88
C ARG A 48 -3.12 -7.80 9.79
N LEU A 49 -2.16 -8.44 9.13
CA LEU A 49 -0.94 -7.81 8.64
C LEU A 49 -1.01 -7.60 7.13
N VAL A 50 -0.57 -6.43 6.66
CA VAL A 50 -0.49 -6.09 5.24
C VAL A 50 0.86 -6.50 4.67
N PHE A 51 0.87 -7.09 3.48
CA PHE A 51 2.08 -7.37 2.72
C PHE A 51 2.10 -6.56 1.41
N HIS A 52 3.19 -5.82 1.17
CA HIS A 52 3.35 -4.96 0.00
C HIS A 52 4.17 -5.58 -1.14
N GLY A 53 4.90 -6.67 -0.87
CA GLY A 53 5.79 -7.30 -1.87
C GLY A 53 6.94 -6.42 -2.39
N THR A 54 7.19 -5.26 -1.76
CA THR A 54 8.24 -4.31 -2.17
C THR A 54 9.22 -4.02 -1.03
N SER A 55 10.31 -3.33 -1.33
CA SER A 55 11.34 -2.99 -0.35
C SER A 55 10.90 -1.87 0.60
N ASN A 56 11.46 -1.87 1.81
CA ASN A 56 11.25 -0.79 2.78
C ASN A 56 11.65 0.59 2.21
N PHE A 57 12.71 0.62 1.39
CA PHE A 57 13.16 1.84 0.72
C PHE A 57 12.10 2.38 -0.24
N ALA A 58 11.51 1.51 -1.07
CA ALA A 58 10.48 1.92 -2.02
C ALA A 58 9.22 2.46 -1.30
N LEU A 59 8.80 1.81 -0.22
CA LEU A 59 7.66 2.28 0.60
C LEU A 59 7.94 3.63 1.24
N SER A 60 9.13 3.78 1.84
CA SER A 60 9.53 5.04 2.48
C SER A 60 9.61 6.18 1.45
N ALA A 61 10.21 5.93 0.28
CA ALA A 61 10.30 6.91 -0.80
C ALA A 61 8.91 7.30 -1.33
N ALA A 62 8.02 6.33 -1.56
CA ALA A 62 6.67 6.59 -2.02
C ALA A 62 5.90 7.45 -1.00
N GLU A 63 6.03 7.15 0.30
CA GLU A 63 5.36 7.90 1.36
C GLU A 63 5.92 9.32 1.50
N CYS A 64 7.25 9.51 1.39
CA CYS A 64 7.86 10.84 1.39
C CYS A 64 7.40 11.68 0.19
N VAL A 65 7.34 11.08 -1.01
CA VAL A 65 6.83 11.79 -2.21
C VAL A 65 5.37 12.18 -2.03
N ARG A 66 4.55 11.33 -1.41
CA ARG A 66 3.13 11.58 -1.14
C ARG A 66 2.91 12.67 -0.10
N LEU A 67 3.66 12.66 1.00
CA LEU A 67 3.50 13.60 2.11
C LEU A 67 4.02 15.00 1.78
N TYR A 68 5.19 15.08 1.15
CA TYR A 68 5.90 16.36 0.96
C TYR A 68 5.78 16.94 -0.45
N GLU A 69 5.25 16.15 -1.38
CA GLU A 69 4.99 16.53 -2.77
C GLU A 69 6.14 17.28 -3.47
N PRO A 70 7.42 16.83 -3.34
CA PRO A 70 8.58 17.55 -3.87
C PRO A 70 8.52 17.72 -5.39
N HIS A 71 7.89 16.77 -6.07
CA HIS A 71 7.65 16.78 -7.51
C HIS A 71 6.78 17.96 -7.97
N LYS A 72 5.95 18.57 -7.12
CA LYS A 72 5.18 19.77 -7.48
C LYS A 72 6.02 21.05 -7.52
N LYS A 73 7.22 21.02 -6.93
CA LYS A 73 8.12 22.19 -6.82
C LYS A 73 9.04 22.36 -8.02
N VAL A 74 9.13 21.37 -8.90
CA VAL A 74 9.97 21.41 -10.11
C VAL A 74 9.16 21.80 -11.34
N SER A 75 9.79 22.51 -12.26
CA SER A 75 9.15 23.14 -13.41
C SER A 75 8.95 22.19 -14.59
N SER A 76 9.85 21.22 -14.79
CA SER A 76 9.80 20.30 -15.94
C SER A 76 9.74 18.82 -15.52
N ASP A 77 9.31 17.97 -16.44
CA ASP A 77 9.17 16.54 -16.17
C ASP A 77 10.50 15.80 -15.97
N SER A 78 11.58 16.37 -16.51
CA SER A 78 12.93 15.78 -16.45
C SER A 78 13.81 16.47 -15.41
N GLU A 79 13.31 17.52 -14.74
CA GLU A 79 14.02 18.19 -13.66
C GLU A 79 14.04 17.28 -12.41
N PRO A 80 15.23 16.99 -11.86
CA PRO A 80 15.34 16.14 -10.68
C PRO A 80 14.93 16.91 -9.40
N PHE A 81 14.21 16.23 -8.53
CA PHE A 81 13.93 16.66 -7.16
C PHE A 81 14.50 15.65 -6.16
N VAL A 82 14.87 16.12 -4.97
CA VAL A 82 15.33 15.26 -3.86
C VAL A 82 14.12 14.72 -3.11
N VAL A 83 14.13 13.42 -2.81
CA VAL A 83 13.16 12.81 -1.91
C VAL A 83 13.55 13.15 -0.46
N PRO A 84 12.72 13.90 0.28
CA PRO A 84 13.03 14.29 1.65
C PRO A 84 13.07 13.08 2.59
N ASP A 85 13.68 13.26 3.75
CA ASP A 85 13.75 12.30 4.87
C ASP A 85 14.38 10.93 4.55
N LEU A 86 15.04 10.78 3.40
CA LEU A 86 15.85 9.62 3.05
C LEU A 86 17.35 9.92 3.08
N PRO A 87 18.19 8.99 3.57
CA PRO A 87 19.64 9.16 3.52
C PRO A 87 20.16 9.11 2.07
N GLY A 88 21.17 9.91 1.77
CA GLY A 88 21.94 9.81 0.52
C GLY A 88 21.42 10.64 -0.67
N ASP A 89 20.68 11.73 -0.43
CA ASP A 89 20.23 12.68 -1.46
C ASP A 89 19.61 12.00 -2.69
N ILE A 90 18.66 11.10 -2.45
CA ILE A 90 17.98 10.35 -3.52
C ILE A 90 17.22 11.32 -4.43
N LYS A 91 17.54 11.29 -5.73
CA LYS A 91 16.91 12.15 -6.73
C LYS A 91 16.00 11.36 -7.66
N LEU A 92 14.81 11.89 -7.89
CA LEU A 92 13.84 11.37 -8.85
C LEU A 92 13.37 12.50 -9.78
N THR A 93 12.79 12.13 -10.92
CA THR A 93 12.14 13.05 -11.86
C THR A 93 10.63 12.76 -11.92
N LYS A 94 9.81 13.70 -12.40
CA LYS A 94 8.36 13.45 -12.54
C LYS A 94 8.08 12.25 -13.43
N LYS A 95 8.87 12.02 -14.49
CA LYS A 95 8.73 10.86 -15.40
C LYS A 95 8.88 9.50 -14.71
N GLN A 96 9.57 9.44 -13.57
CA GLN A 96 9.75 8.22 -12.79
C GLN A 96 8.59 7.96 -11.82
N LEU A 97 7.66 8.91 -11.67
CA LEU A 97 6.49 8.77 -10.82
C LEU A 97 5.32 8.13 -11.57
N PRO A 98 4.50 7.32 -10.89
CA PRO A 98 3.25 6.81 -11.45
C PRO A 98 2.30 7.95 -11.86
N ASP A 99 1.52 7.73 -12.92
CA ASP A 99 0.58 8.74 -13.46
C ASP A 99 -0.40 9.26 -12.39
N TYR A 100 -0.88 8.38 -11.51
CA TYR A 100 -1.80 8.75 -10.44
C TYR A 100 -1.18 9.69 -9.39
N VAL A 101 0.15 9.71 -9.27
CA VAL A 101 0.88 10.67 -8.42
C VAL A 101 1.12 11.98 -9.17
N ARG A 102 1.42 11.92 -10.47
CA ARG A 102 1.72 13.12 -11.28
C ARG A 102 0.50 14.00 -11.52
N GLU A 103 -0.63 13.38 -11.86
CA GLU A 103 -1.74 14.08 -12.51
C GLU A 103 -2.89 14.42 -11.55
N ASN A 104 -2.81 14.00 -10.27
CA ASN A 104 -3.97 14.00 -9.35
C ASN A 104 -5.24 13.45 -10.00
N ALA A 105 -5.09 12.53 -10.97
CA ALA A 105 -6.20 12.07 -11.79
C ALA A 105 -7.10 11.17 -10.94
N GLU A 106 -8.28 11.68 -10.60
CA GLU A 106 -9.31 10.88 -9.93
C GLU A 106 -9.91 9.89 -10.94
N ASN A 107 -9.54 8.63 -10.77
CA ASN A 107 -10.09 7.50 -11.50
C ASN A 107 -10.28 6.29 -10.57
N ASP A 108 -10.98 5.26 -11.04
CA ASP A 108 -11.26 4.03 -10.30
C ASP A 108 -10.01 3.43 -9.63
N PHE A 109 -8.85 3.50 -10.30
CA PHE A 109 -7.61 2.95 -9.78
C PHE A 109 -7.03 3.80 -8.64
N SER A 110 -7.03 5.13 -8.79
CA SER A 110 -6.62 6.05 -7.72
C SER A 110 -7.50 5.93 -6.47
N THR A 111 -8.82 5.78 -6.64
CA THR A 111 -9.78 5.56 -5.55
C THR A 111 -9.52 4.23 -4.86
N PHE A 112 -9.25 3.18 -5.64
CA PHE A 112 -8.88 1.88 -5.11
C PHE A 112 -7.57 1.94 -4.29
N LEU A 113 -6.54 2.64 -4.77
CA LEU A 113 -5.28 2.81 -4.03
C LEU A 113 -5.48 3.60 -2.72
N LYS A 114 -6.31 4.64 -2.73
CA LYS A 114 -6.72 5.35 -1.50
C LYS A 114 -7.36 4.39 -0.48
N ALA A 115 -8.30 3.56 -0.94
CA ALA A 115 -8.95 2.56 -0.09
C ALA A 115 -7.97 1.50 0.45
N CYS A 116 -6.98 1.08 -0.36
CA CYS A 116 -5.91 0.17 0.09
C CYS A 116 -5.09 0.81 1.22
N LYS A 117 -4.72 2.09 1.08
CA LYS A 117 -3.95 2.80 2.11
C LYS A 117 -4.75 3.01 3.41
N GLU A 118 -6.03 3.35 3.31
CA GLU A 118 -6.91 3.45 4.48
C GLU A 118 -7.08 2.10 5.19
N ALA A 119 -7.24 1.01 4.44
CA ALA A 119 -7.32 -0.34 5.00
C ALA A 119 -6.00 -0.77 5.65
N GLU A 120 -4.87 -0.32 5.11
CA GLU A 120 -3.53 -0.54 5.68
C GLU A 120 -3.40 0.18 7.03
N LEU A 121 -3.79 1.45 7.13
CA LEU A 121 -3.73 2.21 8.39
C LEU A 121 -4.63 1.62 9.51
N ARG A 122 -5.70 0.91 9.13
CA ARG A 122 -6.59 0.19 10.06
C ARG A 122 -6.14 -1.24 10.36
N SER A 123 -5.11 -1.74 9.69
CA SER A 123 -4.55 -3.06 9.93
C SER A 123 -3.66 -3.06 11.18
N PHE A 124 -3.31 -4.25 11.69
CA PHE A 124 -2.44 -4.37 12.85
C PHE A 124 -0.99 -3.90 12.55
N GLY A 125 -0.57 -4.00 11.29
CA GLY A 125 0.74 -3.56 10.84
C GLY A 125 1.13 -4.10 9.47
N VAL A 126 2.35 -3.78 9.05
CA VAL A 126 2.90 -4.19 7.76
C VAL A 126 4.00 -5.23 7.94
N VAL A 127 3.96 -6.31 7.16
CA VAL A 127 5.08 -7.23 6.96
C VAL A 127 5.92 -6.74 5.79
N LEU A 128 7.19 -6.46 6.06
CA LEU A 128 8.18 -6.11 5.05
C LEU A 128 8.99 -7.35 4.66
N GLY A 129 8.98 -7.70 3.38
CA GLY A 129 9.85 -8.73 2.81
C GLY A 129 11.22 -8.14 2.49
N SER A 130 12.23 -8.41 3.33
CA SER A 130 13.64 -8.16 3.01
C SER A 130 14.48 -9.32 3.49
N GLU A 131 15.55 -9.67 2.77
CA GLU A 131 16.44 -10.81 3.11
C GLU A 131 17.12 -10.67 4.49
N ILE A 132 17.03 -9.49 5.13
CA ILE A 132 17.72 -9.18 6.38
C ILE A 132 16.79 -9.10 7.60
N CYS A 133 15.49 -8.86 7.45
CA CYS A 133 14.57 -8.90 8.61
C CYS A 133 13.10 -8.80 8.17
N MET A 134 12.25 -9.70 8.67
CA MET A 134 10.81 -9.41 8.77
C MET A 134 10.63 -8.37 9.88
N SER A 135 10.44 -7.12 9.52
CA SER A 135 10.10 -6.07 10.49
C SER A 135 8.59 -5.84 10.48
N LEU A 136 8.00 -5.85 11.68
CA LEU A 136 6.62 -5.46 11.90
C LEU A 136 6.59 -3.95 12.17
N GLN A 137 6.09 -3.18 11.21
CA GLN A 137 5.77 -1.78 11.45
C GLN A 137 4.31 -1.70 11.93
N ARG A 138 4.11 -1.32 13.20
CA ARG A 138 2.77 -0.96 13.68
C ARG A 138 2.38 0.38 13.07
N LEU A 139 1.18 0.43 12.51
CA LEU A 139 0.62 1.64 11.94
C LEU A 139 -0.26 2.33 12.99
N GLY A 140 0.35 3.28 13.73
CA GLY A 140 -0.35 4.17 14.66
C GLY A 140 -0.66 3.65 16.07
N THR A 141 -0.83 4.59 17.00
CA THR A 141 -1.49 4.49 18.32
C THR A 141 -2.71 5.40 18.32
#